data_AF-A0A538FTK0-F1
#
_entry.id   AF-A0A538FTK0-F1
#
_cell.length_a   1.000
_cell.length_b   1.000
_cell.length_c   1.000
_cell.angle_alpha   90.00
_cell.angle_beta   90.00
_cell.angle_gamma   90.00
#
_symmetry.space_group_name_H-M   'P 1'
#
loop_
_entity.id
_entity.type
_entity.pdbx_description
1 polymer ?
#
loop_
_entity_poly.entity_id
_entity_poly.type
_entity_poly.pdbx_seq_one_letter_code
_entity_poly.pdbx_strand_id
1 'polypeptide(L)' 'MQGFLLVDDRDGRVLEEIVDPVEAFRMLDEFKQDHPELAGAVCLVRFDGRQGALIGSETTTRVRPLT' A
#
# COMPACT_ATOMS: atom_id res chain seq x y z
N MET A 1 -10.35 5.74 -12.16
CA MET A 1 -9.79 6.45 -10.99
C MET A 1 -8.40 5.92 -10.74
N GLN A 2 -7.45 6.75 -10.31
CA GLN A 2 -6.10 6.31 -9.97
C GLN A 2 -5.77 6.78 -8.56
N GLY A 3 -4.95 6.03 -7.85
CA GLY A 3 -4.57 6.35 -6.49
C GLY A 3 -3.68 5.27 -5.90
N PHE A 4 -3.62 5.26 -4.58
CA PHE A 4 -2.84 4.37 -3.74
C PHE A 4 -3.74 3.83 -2.65
N LEU A 5 -3.52 2.57 -2.29
CA LEU A 5 -4.11 1.96 -1.13
C LEU A 5 -2.99 1.69 -0.13
N LEU A 6 -3.18 2.14 1.10
CA LEU A 6 -2.39 1.63 2.22
C LEU A 6 -3.00 0.29 2.62
N VAL A 7 -2.21 -0.78 2.56
CA VAL A 7 -2.70 -2.16 2.74
C VAL A 7 -1.86 -2.86 3.81
N ASP A 8 -2.53 -3.58 4.70
CA ASP A 8 -1.90 -4.56 5.57
C ASP A 8 -1.54 -5.80 4.73
N ASP A 9 -0.24 -6.06 4.58
CA ASP A 9 0.29 -7.13 3.74
C ASP A 9 0.00 -8.53 4.32
N ARG A 10 -0.36 -8.63 5.61
CA ARG A 10 -0.64 -9.91 6.28
C ARG A 10 -1.97 -10.50 5.87
N ASP A 11 -2.99 -9.66 5.73
CA ASP A 11 -4.37 -10.07 5.45
C ASP A 11 -4.97 -9.41 4.21
N GLY A 12 -4.26 -8.49 3.56
CA GLY A 12 -4.69 -7.78 2.36
C GLY A 12 -5.73 -6.69 2.63
N ARG A 13 -5.95 -6.31 3.89
CA ARG A 13 -6.96 -5.31 4.25
C ARG A 13 -6.50 -3.91 3.85
N VAL A 14 -7.39 -3.19 3.17
CA VAL A 14 -7.21 -1.76 2.89
C VAL A 14 -7.44 -0.96 4.17
N LEU A 15 -6.43 -0.18 4.55
CA LEU A 15 -6.46 0.72 5.68
C LEU A 15 -6.91 2.12 5.25
N GLU A 16 -6.42 2.61 4.11
CA GLU A 16 -6.76 3.92 3.55
C GLU A 16 -6.66 3.95 2.01
N GLU A 17 -7.44 4.85 1.39
CA GLU A 17 -7.34 5.19 -0.05
C GLU A 17 -6.84 6.63 -0.20
N ILE A 18 -5.74 6.80 -0.94
CA ILE A 18 -5.08 8.08 -1.14
C ILE A 18 -4.94 8.38 -2.63
N VAL A 19 -5.38 9.56 -3.07
CA VAL A 19 -5.26 9.95 -4.49
C VAL A 19 -3.90 10.56 -4.80
N ASP A 20 -3.37 11.38 -3.89
CA ASP A 20 -2.12 12.09 -4.09
C ASP A 20 -0.90 11.20 -3.75
N PRO A 21 0.09 11.06 -4.67
CA PRO A 21 1.25 10.22 -4.42
C PRO A 21 2.13 10.72 -3.28
N VAL A 22 2.29 12.03 -3.11
CA VAL A 22 3.13 12.60 -2.04
C VAL A 22 2.48 12.34 -0.69
N GLU A 23 1.16 12.51 -0.61
CA GLU A 23 0.38 12.18 0.58
C GLU A 23 0.45 10.69 0.91
N ALA A 24 0.42 9.81 -0.09
CA ALA A 24 0.49 8.37 0.13
C ALA A 24 1.82 7.94 0.78
N PHE A 25 2.95 8.46 0.29
CA PHE A 25 4.26 8.18 0.90
C PHE A 25 4.37 8.76 2.31
N ARG A 26 3.88 9.99 2.51
CA ARG A 26 3.87 10.62 3.84
C ARG A 26 3.05 9.82 4.83
N MET A 27 1.86 9.37 4.43
CA MET A 27 0.97 8.57 5.28
C MET A 27 1.58 7.20 5.61
N LEU A 28 2.29 6.56 4.67
CA LEU A 28 3.03 5.33 4.96
C LEU A 28 4.11 5.57 6.03
N ASP A 29 4.88 6.65 5.92
CA ASP A 29 5.93 6.98 6.89
C ASP A 29 5.35 7.34 8.27
N GLU A 30 4.31 8.16 8.32
CA GLU A 30 3.59 8.51 9.55
C GLU A 30 2.99 7.26 10.21
N PHE A 31 2.33 6.39 9.44
CA PHE A 31 1.78 5.14 9.96
C PHE A 31 2.84 4.21 10.56
N LYS A 32 4.00 4.09 9.90
CA LYS A 32 5.13 3.29 10.40
C LYS A 32 5.70 3.83 11.70
N GLN A 33 5.66 5.14 11.90
CA GLN A 33 6.11 5.79 13.13
C GLN A 33 5.11 5.58 14.27
N ASP A 34 3.81 5.70 13.98
CA ASP A 34 2.74 5.53 14.96
C ASP A 34 2.54 4.05 15.35
N HIS A 35 2.84 3.13 14.42
CA HIS A 35 2.71 1.68 14.59
C HIS A 35 3.99 0.93 14.18
N PRO A 36 5.09 1.02 14.97
CA PRO A 36 6.36 0.39 14.64
C PRO A 36 6.26 -1.14 14.47
N GLU A 37 5.35 -1.78 15.20
CA GLU A 37 5.08 -3.21 15.12
C GLU A 37 4.48 -3.66 13.79
N LEU A 38 3.88 -2.72 13.04
CA LEU A 38 3.28 -2.96 11.73
C LEU A 38 4.17 -2.49 10.58
N ALA A 39 5.33 -1.90 10.84
CA ALA A 39 6.09 -1.20 9.82
C ALA A 39 6.61 -2.10 8.68
N GLY A 40 6.84 -3.39 8.95
CA GLY A 40 7.18 -4.41 7.94
C GLY A 40 5.97 -5.15 7.36
N ALA A 41 4.76 -4.83 7.83
CA ALA A 41 3.51 -5.49 7.47
C ALA A 41 2.55 -4.58 6.69
N VAL A 42 3.01 -3.41 6.24
CA VAL A 42 2.19 -2.48 5.44
C VAL A 42 2.88 -2.13 4.12
N CYS A 43 2.08 -2.02 3.06
CA CYS A 43 2.56 -1.64 1.73
C CYS A 43 1.64 -0.61 1.06
N LEU A 44 2.17 0.09 0.05
CA LEU A 44 1.38 0.95 -0.83
C LEU A 44 1.10 0.22 -2.14
N VAL A 45 -0.18 0.09 -2.47
CA VAL A 45 -0.61 -0.47 -3.75
C VAL A 45 -1.11 0.66 -4.62
N ARG A 46 -0.40 0.97 -5.69
CA ARG A 46 -0.89 1.89 -6.71
C ARG A 46 -2.00 1.19 -7.51
N PHE A 47 -3.10 1.86 -7.76
CA PHE A 47 -4.09 1.41 -8.73
C PHE A 47 -4.27 2.49 -9.79
N ASP A 48 -4.33 2.07 -11.05
CA ASP A 48 -5.07 2.81 -12.06
C ASP A 48 -6.30 1.97 -12.40
N GLY A 49 -7.41 2.60 -12.75
CA GLY A 49 -8.70 1.93 -13.00
C GLY A 49 -8.72 0.89 -14.13
N ARG A 50 -7.55 0.42 -14.59
CA ARG A 50 -7.34 -0.68 -15.53
C ARG A 50 -6.44 -1.78 -14.95
N GLN A 51 -5.45 -1.48 -14.10
CA GLN A 51 -4.53 -2.44 -13.47
C GLN A 51 -3.91 -1.90 -12.15
N GLY A 52 -3.79 -2.77 -11.14
CA GLY A 52 -3.06 -2.49 -9.90
C GLY A 52 -1.57 -2.82 -10.00
N ALA A 53 -0.71 -1.96 -9.46
CA ALA A 53 0.74 -2.14 -9.35
C ALA A 53 1.18 -1.96 -7.89
N LEU A 54 1.96 -2.90 -7.34
CA LEU A 54 2.35 -2.88 -5.93
C LEU A 54 3.73 -2.25 -5.77
N ILE A 55 3.86 -1.26 -4.88
CA ILE A 55 5.10 -0.55 -4.59
C ILE A 55 5.44 -0.79 -3.10
N GLY A 56 6.23 -1.84 -2.84
CA GLY A 56 6.69 -2.20 -1.50
C GLY A 56 8.15 -1.80 -1.25
N SER A 57 8.52 -1.63 0.02
CA SER A 57 9.92 -1.44 0.43
C SER A 57 10.75 -2.72 0.40
N GLU A 58 10.11 -3.88 0.29
CA GLU A 58 10.77 -5.17 0.11
C GLU A 58 10.21 -5.92 -1.11
N THR A 59 11.12 -6.51 -1.88
CA THR A 59 10.94 -6.99 -3.26
C THR A 59 10.16 -8.30 -3.37
N THR A 60 9.55 -8.79 -2.30
CA THR A 60 9.00 -10.16 -2.21
C THR A 60 7.49 -10.23 -2.45
N THR A 61 6.77 -9.10 -2.40
CA THR A 61 5.31 -9.10 -2.57
C THR A 61 4.92 -9.35 -4.02
N ARG A 62 4.34 -10.53 -4.29
CA ARG A 62 3.83 -10.91 -5.62
C ARG A 62 2.33 -10.66 -5.69
N VAL A 63 1.91 -9.75 -6.57
CA VAL A 63 0.49 -9.56 -6.91
C VAL A 63 -0.02 -10.80 -7.64
N ARG A 64 -1.01 -11.50 -7.07
CA ARG A 64 -1.74 -12.55 -7.77
C ARG A 64 -2.93 -11.95 -8.53
N PRO A 65 -3.10 -12.25 -9.83
CA PRO A 65 -4.31 -11.90 -10.54
C PRO A 65 -5.52 -12.61 -9.91
N LEU A 66 -6.64 -11.89 -9.78
CA LEU A 66 -7.94 -12.49 -9.49
C LEU A 66 -8.49 -13.06 -10.81
N THR A 67 -8.15 -14.32 -11.10
CA THR A 67 -8.88 -15.17 -12.07
C THR A 67 -10.02 -15.87 -11.38
#